data_AF-A0A5B9YJ88-F1
#
_entry.id   AF-A0A5B9YJ88-F1
#
_cell.length_a   1.000
_cell.length_b   1.000
_cell.length_c   1.000
_cell.angle_alpha   90.00
_cell.angle_beta   90.00
_cell.angle_gamma   90.00
#
_symmetry.space_group_name_H-M   'P 1'
#
loop_
_entity.id
_entity.type
_entity.pdbx_description
1 polymer ?
#
loop_
_entity_poly.entity_id
_entity_poly.type
_entity_poly.pdbx_seq_one_letter_code
_entity_poly.pdbx_strand_id
1 'polypeptide(L)' 'MVIDPICHKEIEKSQAYRIVKQGKEYFFCSWECREQFLKQKEGI' A
#
# COMPACT_ATOMS: atom_id res chain seq x y z
N MET A 1 -3.36 11.01 8.55
CA MET A 1 -3.02 10.49 7.21
C MET A 1 -2.39 9.11 7.33
N VAL A 2 -2.24 8.39 6.22
CA VAL A 2 -1.50 7.12 6.11
C VAL A 2 -0.35 7.31 5.13
N ILE A 3 0.73 6.54 5.30
CA ILE A 3 1.93 6.63 4.47
C ILE A 3 1.98 5.40 3.58
N ASP A 4 2.09 5.64 2.27
CA ASP A 4 2.30 4.58 1.29
C ASP A 4 3.71 3.97 1.49
N PRO A 5 3.84 2.65 1.70
CA PRO A 5 5.13 2.02 1.98
C PRO A 5 6.04 1.86 0.75
N ILE A 6 5.54 2.14 -0.46
CA ILE A 6 6.29 2.06 -1.72
C ILE A 6 6.92 3.41 -2.05
N CYS A 7 6.12 4.47 -2.03
CA CYS A 7 6.56 5.81 -2.43
C CYS A 7 6.75 6.78 -1.26
N HIS A 8 6.46 6.36 -0.02
CA HIS A 8 6.48 7.19 1.20
C HIS A 8 5.61 8.45 1.10
N LYS A 9 4.60 8.41 0.24
CA LYS A 9 3.67 9.52 0.07
C LYS A 9 2.63 9.49 1.18
N GLU A 10 2.39 10.66 1.76
CA GLU A 10 1.30 10.85 2.71
C GLU A 10 -0.02 11.03 1.96
N ILE A 11 -1.04 10.26 2.36
CA ILE A 11 -2.38 10.30 1.77
C ILE A 11 -3.44 10.25 2.86
N GLU A 12 -4.62 10.77 2.54
CA GLU A 12 -5.76 10.65 3.44
C GLU A 12 -6.27 9.21 3.48
N LYS A 13 -6.51 8.69 4.69
CA LYS A 13 -6.97 7.30 4.89
C LYS A 13 -8.28 7.01 4.12
N SER A 14 -9.13 8.03 3.95
CA SER A 14 -10.40 7.96 3.23
C SER A 14 -10.22 7.87 1.70
N GLN A 15 -9.12 8.39 1.17
CA GLN A 15 -8.78 8.34 -0.27
C GLN A 15 -7.75 7.24 -0.58
N ALA A 16 -7.17 6.63 0.45
CA ALA A 16 -6.17 5.59 0.34
C ALA A 16 -6.76 4.25 -0.12
N TYR A 17 -6.01 3.56 -0.97
CA TYR A 17 -6.29 2.17 -1.30
C TYR A 17 -5.86 1.27 -0.14
N ARG A 18 -6.84 0.68 0.54
CA ARG A 18 -6.58 -0.30 1.61
C ARG A 18 -6.61 -1.73 1.07
N ILE A 19 -5.64 -2.54 1.47
CA ILE A 19 -5.71 -4.00 1.31
C ILE A 19 -5.45 -4.68 2.64
N VAL A 20 -6.05 -5.85 2.84
CA VAL A 20 -5.75 -6.71 3.98
C VAL A 20 -4.92 -7.89 3.47
N LYS A 21 -3.69 -8.03 3.95
CA LYS A 21 -2.79 -9.14 3.61
C LYS A 21 -2.24 -9.73 4.90
N GLN A 22 -2.48 -11.02 5.13
CA GLN A 22 -2.05 -11.75 6.34
C GLN A 22 -2.53 -11.07 7.65
N GLY A 23 -3.76 -10.57 7.67
CA GLY A 23 -4.33 -9.88 8.83
C GLY A 23 -3.75 -8.47 9.10
N LYS A 24 -2.85 -7.97 8.24
CA LYS A 24 -2.34 -6.60 8.29
C LYS A 24 -3.00 -5.75 7.21
N GLU A 25 -3.43 -4.56 7.60
CA GLU A 25 -3.96 -3.56 6.69
C GLU A 25 -2.81 -2.72 6.14
N TYR A 26 -2.71 -2.62 4.81
CA TYR A 26 -1.76 -1.75 4.13
C TYR A 26 -2.51 -0.70 3.31
N PHE A 27 -1.95 0.50 3.27
CA PHE A 27 -2.54 1.66 2.61
C PHE A 27 -1.64 2.13 1.47
N PHE A 28 -2.22 2.44 0.32
CA PHE A 28 -1.49 2.87 -0.87
C PHE A 28 -2.09 4.12 -1.49
N CYS A 29 -1.23 4.96 -2.06
CA CYS A 29 -1.63 6.21 -2.71
C CYS A 29 -2.30 5.97 -4.06
N SER A 30 -1.90 4.89 -4.73
CA SER A 30 -2.31 4.58 -6.08
C SER A 30 -2.39 3.07 -6.28
N TRP A 31 -3.11 2.67 -7.33
CA TRP A 31 -3.18 1.28 -7.78
C TRP A 31 -1.78 0.69 -8.09
N GLU A 32 -0.90 1.48 -8.71
CA GLU A 32 0.46 1.06 -9.05
C GLU A 32 1.29 0.70 -7.81
N CYS A 33 1.22 1.50 -6.74
CA CYS A 33 1.91 1.21 -5.48
C CYS A 33 1.37 -0.07 -4.83
N ARG A 34 0.06 -0.30 -4.90
CA ARG A 34 -0.54 -1.57 -4.47
C ARG A 34 0.03 -2.75 -5.27
N GLU A 35 0.10 -2.64 -6.60
CA GLU A 35 0.67 -3.70 -7.44
C GLU A 35 2.15 -3.95 -7.17
N GLN A 36 2.96 -2.89 -7.04
CA GLN A 36 4.36 -3.00 -6.65
C GLN A 36 4.51 -3.67 -5.30
N PHE A 37 3.67 -3.36 -4.32
CA PHE A 37 3.67 -4.01 -3.01
C PHE A 37 3.32 -5.51 -3.08
N LEU A 38 2.39 -5.88 -3.97
CA LEU A 38 2.07 -7.29 -4.20
C LEU A 38 3.23 -8.02 -4.87
N LYS A 39 3.88 -7.40 -5.87
CA LYS A 39 5.03 -7.96 -6.60
C LYS A 39 6.33 -8.01 -5.77
N GLN A 40 6.62 -7.01 -4.95
CA GLN A 40 7.84 -6.96 -4.13
C GLN A 40 7.91 -8.08 -3.08
N LYS A 41 6.76 -8.60 -2.62
CA LYS A 41 6.73 -9.73 -1.68
C LYS A 41 6.93 -11.11 -2.33
N GLU A 42 7.21 -11.19 -3.63
CA GLU A 42 7.60 -12.42 -4.34
C GLU A 42 9.12 -12.48 -4.64
N GLY A 43 9.94 -11.82 -3.81
CA GLY A 43 11.38 -12.01 -3.79
C GLY A 43 11.81 -12.81 -2.56
N ILE A 44 11.96 -14.13 -2.76
CA ILE A 44 12.84 -15.12 -2.08
C ILE A 44 13.16 -14.87 -0.59
#